data_AF-A0A7T7KJQ3-F1
#
_entry.id   AF-A0A7T7KJQ3-F1
#
_cell.length_a   1.000
_cell.length_b   1.000
_cell.length_c   1.000
_cell.angle_alpha   90.00
_cell.angle_beta   90.00
_cell.angle_gamma   90.00
#
_symmetry.space_group_name_H-M   'P 1'
#
loop_
_entity.id
_entity.type
_entity.pdbx_description
1 polymer ?
#
loop_
_entity_poly.entity_id
_entity_poly.type
_entity_poly.pdbx_seq_one_letter_code
_entity_poly.pdbx_strand_id
1 'polypeptide(L)'
;MIDQFREGNELYVWRLDRLGKNLKHIIDLVLSLNGKCIIIKSLTNGVDTSTINEWLFLNLIVSLAEYERELIKKGTNTGLQSARARGRTGGRPKRYTKEAISILLIMSSVYQDPTKSP
;
A
#
# COMPACT_ATOMS: atom_id res chain seq x y z
N MET A 1 14.69 8.03 15.40
CA MET A 1 15.96 7.49 14.86
C MET A 1 16.46 8.31 13.67
N ILE A 2 15.60 8.65 12.70
CA ILE A 2 15.98 9.51 11.55
C ILE A 2 16.28 10.96 11.96
N ASP A 3 15.70 11.46 13.05
CA ASP A 3 15.91 12.84 13.52
C ASP A 3 17.28 13.13 14.14
N GLN A 4 18.11 12.10 14.32
CA GLN A 4 19.45 12.23 14.91
C GLN A 4 20.55 12.46 13.87
N PHE A 5 20.24 12.27 12.58
CA PHE A 5 21.23 12.42 11.52
C PHE A 5 21.53 13.89 11.26
N ARG A 6 22.83 14.20 11.19
CA ARG A 6 23.36 15.49 10.79
C ARG A 6 23.87 15.42 9.35
N GLU A 7 24.12 16.60 8.78
CA GLU A 7 24.72 16.73 7.45
C GLU A 7 26.04 15.96 7.36
N GLY A 8 26.25 15.22 6.27
CA GLY A 8 27.46 14.43 6.05
C GLY A 8 27.51 13.09 6.81
N ASN A 9 26.43 12.67 7.47
CA ASN A 9 26.36 11.34 8.05
C ASN A 9 26.12 10.27 6.97
N GLU A 10 26.62 9.06 7.23
CA GLU A 10 26.41 7.90 6.37
C GLU A 10 25.53 6.87 7.08
N LEU A 11 24.49 6.40 6.38
CA LEU A 11 23.57 5.36 6.84
C LEU A 11 23.91 4.05 6.14
N TYR A 12 24.46 3.12 6.91
CA TYR A 12 24.73 1.76 6.45
C TYR A 12 23.52 0.87 6.71
N VAL A 13 23.02 0.23 5.66
CA VAL A 13 21.93 -0.74 5.76
C VAL A 13 22.37 -2.07 5.18
N TRP A 14 21.87 -3.18 5.76
CA TRP A 14 22.10 -4.50 5.18
C TRP A 14 21.55 -4.57 3.75
N ARG A 15 20.28 -4.22 3.58
CA ARG A 15 19.60 -4.11 2.29
C ARG A 15 18.61 -2.94 2.26
N LEU A 16 18.40 -2.37 1.08
CA LEU A 16 17.47 -1.24 0.86
C LEU A 16 16.00 -1.58 1.12
N ASP A 17 15.58 -2.82 0.87
CA ASP A 17 14.20 -3.27 1.09
C ASP A 17 13.78 -3.22 2.58
N ARG A 18 14.74 -3.13 3.51
CA ARG A 18 14.49 -3.07 4.95
C ARG A 18 14.26 -1.66 5.48
N LEU A 19 14.45 -0.62 4.66
CA LEU A 19 14.25 0.77 5.07
C LEU A 19 12.76 1.18 5.11
N GLY A 20 11.87 0.46 4.44
CA GLY A 20 10.48 0.87 4.33
C GLY A 20 9.51 -0.27 4.09
N LYS A 21 8.22 0.03 4.29
CA LYS A 21 7.12 -0.94 4.12
C LYS A 21 6.72 -1.15 2.66
N ASN A 22 7.08 -0.22 1.79
CA ASN A 22 6.81 -0.26 0.36
C ASN A 22 7.88 0.54 -0.39
N LEU A 23 8.00 0.31 -1.70
CA LEU A 23 9.02 0.95 -2.53
C LEU A 23 8.93 2.48 -2.49
N LYS A 24 7.72 3.04 -2.60
CA LYS A 24 7.48 4.49 -2.51
C LYS A 24 8.05 5.09 -1.23
N HIS A 25 7.80 4.46 -0.09
CA HIS A 25 8.31 4.90 1.20
C HIS A 25 9.84 4.84 1.28
N ILE A 26 10.47 3.85 0.65
CA ILE A 26 11.93 3.78 0.57
C ILE A 26 12.46 4.95 -0.27
N ILE A 27 11.85 5.26 -1.41
CA ILE A 27 12.23 6.38 -2.27
C ILE A 27 12.06 7.71 -1.54
N ASP A 28 10.91 7.93 -0.91
CA ASP A 28 10.64 9.14 -0.13
C ASP A 28 11.69 9.32 0.97
N LEU A 29 12.07 8.24 1.66
CA LEU A 29 13.14 8.26 2.65
C LEU A 29 14.48 8.62 2.03
N VAL A 30 14.84 7.97 0.94
CA VAL A 30 16.11 8.17 0.22
C VAL A 30 16.21 9.62 -0.27
N LEU A 31 15.15 10.18 -0.86
CA LEU A 31 15.08 11.59 -1.27
C LEU A 31 15.18 12.55 -0.08
N SER A 32 14.48 12.25 1.02
CA SER A 32 14.51 13.10 2.22
C SER A 32 15.89 13.11 2.89
N LEU A 33 16.62 11.99 2.85
CA LEU A 33 17.95 11.85 3.41
C LEU A 33 19.00 12.50 2.49
N ASN A 34 18.85 12.34 1.17
CA ASN A 34 19.71 13.01 0.20
C ASN A 34 19.57 14.54 0.27
N GLY A 35 18.35 15.06 0.46
CA GLY A 35 18.12 16.51 0.70
C GLY A 35 18.76 17.05 1.99
N LYS A 36 19.19 16.17 2.91
CA LYS A 36 19.95 16.50 4.12
C LYS A 36 21.45 16.17 3.98
N CYS A 37 21.93 15.89 2.77
CA CYS A 37 23.28 15.43 2.46
C CYS A 37 23.69 14.19 3.28
N ILE A 38 22.75 13.27 3.51
CA ILE A 38 23.00 11.99 4.19
C ILE A 38 23.16 10.91 3.12
N ILE A 39 24.30 10.22 3.16
CA ILE A 39 24.63 9.16 2.20
C ILE A 39 24.09 7.83 2.72
N ILE A 40 23.41 7.07 1.88
CA ILE A 40 22.94 5.72 2.17
C ILE A 40 23.82 4.72 1.41
N LYS A 41 24.35 3.74 2.15
CA LYS A 41 25.16 2.64 1.61
C LYS A 41 24.54 1.30 1.99
N SER A 42 24.29 0.44 1.01
CA SER A 42 23.84 -0.92 1.24
C SER A 42 25.02 -1.89 1.26
N LEU A 43 25.08 -2.77 2.24
CA LEU A 43 26.16 -3.76 2.36
C LEU A 43 26.00 -4.92 1.38
N THR A 44 24.77 -5.34 1.06
CA THR A 44 24.53 -6.52 0.22
C THR A 44 24.16 -6.20 -1.23
N ASN A 45 23.48 -5.08 -1.48
CA ASN A 45 22.92 -4.77 -2.80
C ASN A 45 23.87 -3.88 -3.64
N GLY A 46 25.03 -3.50 -3.10
CA GLY A 46 26.02 -2.67 -3.78
C GLY A 46 25.54 -1.26 -4.13
N VAL A 47 24.46 -0.78 -3.51
CA VAL A 47 23.91 0.56 -3.78
C VAL A 47 24.52 1.57 -2.82
N ASP A 48 25.18 2.56 -3.39
CA ASP A 48 25.75 3.75 -2.77
C ASP A 48 25.13 5.00 -3.40
N THR A 49 24.37 5.74 -2.60
CA THR A 49 23.69 6.97 -3.05
C THR A 49 24.63 8.18 -3.18
N SER A 50 25.92 8.05 -2.84
CA SER A 50 26.92 9.11 -3.06
C SER A 50 27.34 9.26 -4.52
N THR A 51 27.20 8.20 -5.32
CA THR A 51 27.64 8.20 -6.72
C THR A 51 26.49 8.55 -7.66
N ILE A 52 26.70 9.53 -8.56
CA ILE A 52 25.69 9.99 -9.53
C ILE A 52 25.15 8.85 -10.40
N ASN A 53 26.02 7.92 -10.81
CA ASN A 53 25.62 6.76 -11.63
C ASN A 53 24.65 5.83 -10.89
N GLU A 54 24.93 5.56 -9.62
CA GLU A 54 24.13 4.66 -8.78
C GLU A 54 22.82 5.33 -8.38
N TRP A 55 22.85 6.65 -8.16
CA TRP A 55 21.65 7.46 -8.00
C TRP A 55 20.74 7.43 -9.22
N LEU A 56 21.30 7.61 -10.42
CA LEU A 56 20.54 7.54 -11.67
C LEU A 56 19.92 6.15 -11.87
N PHE A 57 20.71 5.11 -11.66
CA PHE A 57 20.26 3.72 -11.80
C PHE A 57 19.13 3.38 -10.82
N LEU A 58 19.26 3.82 -9.56
CA LEU A 58 18.21 3.67 -8.56
C LEU A 58 16.92 4.34 -9.02
N ASN A 59 16.98 5.59 -9.48
CA ASN A 59 15.79 6.31 -9.96
C ASN A 59 15.15 5.66 -11.19
N LEU A 60 15.95 5.08 -12.08
CA LEU A 60 15.45 4.37 -13.26
C LEU A 60 14.74 3.07 -12.88
N ILE A 61 15.31 2.25 -12.00
CA ILE A 61 14.66 1.04 -11.49
C ILE A 61 13.36 1.39 -10.76
N VAL A 62 13.40 2.46 -9.96
CA VAL A 62 12.24 2.98 -9.24
C VAL A 62 11.11 3.34 -10.21
N SER A 63 11.43 4.13 -11.25
CA SER A 63 10.45 4.56 -12.25
C SER A 63 9.86 3.36 -13.00
N LEU A 64 10.69 2.37 -13.31
CA LEU A 64 10.24 1.12 -13.93
C LEU A 64 9.28 0.33 -13.02
N ALA A 65 9.62 0.19 -11.74
CA ALA A 65 8.78 -0.52 -10.78
C ALA A 65 7.44 0.19 -10.53
N GLU A 66 7.41 1.53 -10.55
CA GLU A 66 6.15 2.29 -10.51
C GLU A 66 5.30 2.07 -11.76
N TYR A 67 5.93 2.07 -12.94
CA TYR A 67 5.25 1.78 -14.20
C TYR A 67 4.64 0.37 -14.23
N GLU A 68 5.39 -0.66 -13.81
CA GLU A 68 4.87 -2.03 -13.70
C GLU A 68 3.67 -2.11 -12.75
N ARG A 69 3.73 -1.42 -11.61
CA ARG A 69 2.63 -1.36 -10.66
C ARG A 69 1.39 -0.71 -11.26
N GLU A 70 1.56 0.35 -12.05
CA GLU A 70 0.45 0.97 -12.77
C GLU A 70 -0.16 0.03 -13.81
N LEU A 71 0.67 -0.71 -14.56
CA LEU A 71 0.20 -1.70 -15.54
C LEU A 71 -0.64 -2.79 -14.86
N ILE A 72 -0.18 -3.33 -13.73
CA ILE A 72 -0.93 -4.34 -12.96
C ILE A 72 -2.28 -3.77 -12.51
N LYS A 73 -2.29 -2.52 -12.02
CA LYS A 73 -3.52 -1.84 -11.60
C LYS A 73 -4.50 -1.63 -12.76
N LYS A 74 -3.99 -1.19 -13.92
CA LYS A 74 -4.80 -1.03 -15.14
C LYS A 74 -5.38 -2.38 -15.58
N GLY A 75 -4.58 -3.43 -15.65
CA GLY A 75 -5.03 -4.78 -16.00
C GLY A 75 -6.12 -5.31 -15.06
N THR A 76 -5.96 -5.11 -13.75
CA THR A 76 -6.95 -5.48 -12.74
C THR A 76 -8.27 -4.75 -12.96
N ASN A 77 -8.22 -3.44 -13.24
CA ASN A 77 -9.42 -2.64 -13.49
C ASN A 77 -10.14 -3.06 -14.77
N THR A 78 -9.40 -3.32 -15.86
CA THR A 78 -9.97 -3.82 -17.12
C THR A 78 -10.64 -5.18 -16.94
N GLY A 79 -10.02 -6.07 -16.16
CA GLY A 79 -10.60 -7.36 -15.80
C GLY A 79 -11.88 -7.21 -14.96
N LEU A 80 -11.89 -6.30 -13.99
CA LEU A 80 -13.05 -6.04 -13.14
C LEU A 80 -14.21 -5.43 -13.92
N GLN A 81 -13.93 -4.49 -14.83
CA GLN A 81 -14.93 -3.93 -15.74
C GLN A 81 -15.55 -5.01 -16.62
N SER A 82 -14.71 -5.87 -17.20
CA SER A 82 -15.17 -6.99 -18.03
C SER A 82 -16.03 -7.99 -17.23
N ALA A 83 -15.66 -8.28 -15.98
CA ALA A 83 -16.45 -9.14 -15.10
C ALA A 83 -17.80 -8.50 -14.72
N ARG A 84 -17.83 -7.20 -14.45
CA ARG A 84 -19.07 -6.44 -14.18
C ARG A 84 -20.00 -6.41 -15.39
N ALA A 85 -19.47 -6.22 -16.59
CA ALA A 85 -20.25 -6.29 -17.83
C ALA A 85 -20.90 -7.66 -18.03
N ARG A 86 -20.26 -8.75 -17.57
CA ARG A 86 -20.82 -10.10 -17.52
C ARG A 86 -21.76 -10.36 -16.33
N GLY A 87 -22.19 -9.32 -15.60
CA GLY A 87 -23.12 -9.41 -14.48
C GLY A 87 -22.51 -9.77 -13.12
N ARG A 88 -21.18 -9.88 -13.02
CA ARG A 88 -20.51 -10.20 -11.75
C ARG A 88 -20.35 -8.94 -10.89
N THR A 89 -21.08 -8.86 -9.77
CA THR A 89 -21.11 -7.65 -8.91
C THR A 89 -19.83 -7.44 -8.10
N GLY A 90 -19.17 -8.53 -7.69
CA GLY A 90 -17.98 -8.51 -6.83
C GLY A 90 -18.28 -8.13 -5.37
N GLY A 91 -17.23 -8.06 -4.54
CA GLY A 91 -17.35 -7.71 -3.11
C GLY A 91 -17.73 -8.87 -2.19
N ARG A 92 -17.89 -8.57 -0.90
CA ARG A 92 -18.28 -9.55 0.12
C ARG A 92 -19.76 -9.96 -0.10
N PRO A 93 -20.09 -11.26 -0.16
CA PRO A 93 -21.48 -11.70 -0.28
C PRO A 93 -22.30 -11.21 0.92
N LYS A 94 -23.58 -10.88 0.69
CA LYS A 94 -24.50 -10.50 1.76
C LYS A 94 -24.69 -11.67 2.72
N ARG A 95 -24.54 -11.42 4.02
CA ARG A 95 -24.63 -12.46 5.07
C ARG A 95 -26.07 -12.91 5.34
N TYR A 96 -27.03 -12.03 5.12
CA TYR A 96 -28.46 -12.28 5.30
C TYR A 96 -29.20 -11.95 4.02
N THR A 97 -30.18 -12.79 3.65
CA THR A 97 -31.11 -12.49 2.56
C THR A 97 -32.05 -11.36 2.96
N LYS A 98 -32.73 -10.76 1.97
CA LYS A 98 -33.67 -9.66 2.24
C LYS A 98 -34.78 -10.10 3.21
N GLU A 99 -35.24 -11.35 3.09
CA GLU A 99 -36.26 -11.91 3.98
C GLU A 99 -35.73 -12.08 5.41
N ALA A 100 -34.49 -12.55 5.57
CA ALA A 100 -33.88 -12.67 6.88
C ALA A 100 -33.70 -11.31 7.57
N ILE A 101 -33.39 -10.26 6.81
CA ILE A 101 -33.27 -8.89 7.32
C ILE A 101 -34.64 -8.34 7.74
N SER A 102 -35.70 -8.57 6.96
CA SER A 102 -37.04 -8.12 7.33
C SER A 102 -37.57 -8.83 8.57
N ILE A 103 -37.32 -10.15 8.69
CA ILE A 103 -37.68 -10.91 9.90
C ILE A 103 -36.91 -10.37 11.10
N LEU A 104 -35.61 -10.09 10.97
CA LEU A 104 -34.79 -9.56 12.06
C LEU A 104 -35.26 -8.17 12.52
N LEU A 105 -35.65 -7.30 11.57
CA LEU A 105 -36.22 -5.98 11.85
C LEU A 105 -37.53 -6.09 12.64
N ILE A 106 -38.44 -6.98 12.21
CA ILE A 106 -39.71 -7.25 12.90
C ILE A 106 -39.46 -7.83 14.30
N MET A 107 -38.57 -8.82 14.42
CA MET A 107 -38.18 -9.36 15.74
C MET A 107 -37.61 -8.25 16.63
N SER A 108 -36.78 -7.34 16.11
CA SER A 108 -36.25 -6.24 16.92
C SER A 108 -37.32 -5.26 17.38
N SER A 109 -38.37 -5.00 16.58
CA SER A 109 -39.45 -4.10 16.98
C SER A 109 -40.36 -4.75 18.03
N VAL A 110 -40.63 -6.05 17.91
CA VAL A 110 -41.43 -6.81 18.89
C VAL A 110 -40.73 -6.90 20.25
N TYR A 111 -39.39 -7.01 20.27
CA TYR A 111 -38.63 -7.04 21.52
C TYR A 111 -38.40 -5.65 22.15
N GLN A 112 -38.55 -4.56 21.40
CA GLN A 112 -38.40 -3.18 21.92
C GLN A 112 -39.67 -2.63 22.59
N ASP A 113 -40.84 -3.23 22.33
CA ASP A 113 -42.08 -2.91 23.03
C ASP A 113 -42.20 -3.77 24.32
N PRO A 114 -42.06 -3.21 25.53
CA PRO A 114 -42.10 -3.97 26.79
C PRO A 114 -43.49 -4.55 27.12
N THR A 115 -44.50 -4.33 26.27
CA THR A 115 -45.89 -4.74 26.49
C THR A 115 -46.37 -5.84 25.55
N LYS A 116 -45.51 -6.39 24.68
CA LYS A 116 -45.85 -7.55 23.83
C LYS A 116 -44.82 -8.66 24.01
N SER A 117 -44.94 -9.39 25.12
CA SER A 117 -44.54 -10.80 25.16
C SER A 117 -45.75 -11.69 24.87
N PRO A 118 -45.54 -12.88 24.28
CA PRO A 118 -46.62 -13.83 23.98
C PRO A 118 -47.35 -14.30 25.24
#